data_AF-A0A662SZU7-F1
#
_entry.id   AF-A0A662SZU7-F1
#
_cell.length_a   1.000
_cell.length_b   1.000
_cell.length_c   1.000
_cell.angle_alpha   90.00
_cell.angle_beta   90.00
_cell.angle_gamma   90.00
#
_symmetry.space_group_name_H-M   'P 1'
#
loop_
_entity.id
_entity.type
_entity.pdbx_description
1 polymer ?
#
loop_
_entity_poly.entity_id
_entity_poly.type
_entity_poly.pdbx_seq_one_letter_code
_entity_poly.pdbx_strand_id
1 'polypeptide(L)'
;MPAPRYRSRSLKRRFIRTPGGRTVVHYKKKRHSYAKCAVCKGRLNAVPTGPRVEIRKLPKSMRRPNRPYGGYLCPKCLREKIKSEVISEGLHILEIQS
;
A
#
# COMPACT_ATOMS: atom_id res chain seq x y z
N MET A 1 -33.25 10.24 4.02
CA MET A 1 -32.18 9.21 4.17
C MET A 1 -31.11 9.72 5.15
N PRO A 2 -30.75 9.02 6.25
CA PRO A 2 -29.91 9.57 7.34
C PRO A 2 -28.50 9.98 6.85
N ALA A 3 -27.74 10.83 7.53
CA ALA A 3 -26.37 11.11 7.07
C ALA A 3 -25.48 9.83 7.12
N PRO A 4 -24.52 9.62 6.21
CA PRO A 4 -23.68 8.40 6.16
C PRO A 4 -23.01 8.02 7.50
N ARG A 5 -22.69 9.04 8.32
CA ARG A 5 -22.12 8.89 9.66
C ARG A 5 -23.04 8.20 10.68
N TYR A 6 -24.35 8.21 10.44
CA TYR A 6 -25.37 7.59 11.29
C TYR A 6 -25.91 6.28 10.70
N ARG A 7 -25.62 5.98 9.43
CA ARG A 7 -26.11 4.77 8.74
C ARG A 7 -25.34 3.51 9.10
N SER A 8 -24.01 3.58 9.22
CA SER A 8 -23.15 2.38 9.29
C SER A 8 -21.89 2.59 10.12
N ARG A 9 -21.21 1.48 10.49
CA ARG A 9 -19.92 1.48 11.21
C ARG A 9 -18.72 1.76 10.29
N SER A 10 -18.93 2.42 9.16
CA SER A 10 -17.87 2.78 8.20
C SER A 10 -16.96 3.89 8.76
N LEU A 11 -17.50 4.81 9.56
CA LEU A 11 -16.75 5.83 10.29
C LEU A 11 -16.55 5.41 11.75
N LYS A 12 -15.34 5.63 12.27
CA LYS A 12 -14.98 5.41 13.68
C LYS A 12 -15.32 6.66 14.49
N ARG A 13 -16.01 6.47 15.61
CA ARG A 13 -16.27 7.53 16.60
C ARG A 13 -15.02 7.75 17.46
N ARG A 14 -14.60 9.01 17.62
CA ARG A 14 -13.54 9.42 18.54
C ARG A 14 -14.09 10.53 19.44
N PHE A 15 -14.12 10.27 20.73
CA PHE A 15 -14.44 11.28 21.74
C PHE A 15 -13.20 12.17 21.92
N ILE A 16 -13.37 13.48 21.74
CA ILE A 16 -12.30 14.47 21.87
C ILE A 16 -12.81 15.60 22.76
N ARG A 17 -11.98 16.06 23.69
CA ARG A 17 -12.23 17.30 24.44
C ARG A 17 -11.89 18.48 23.52
N THR A 18 -12.88 19.32 23.26
CA THR A 18 -12.66 20.55 22.48
C THR A 18 -11.99 21.61 23.36
N PRO A 19 -11.35 22.65 22.78
CA PRO A 19 -10.73 23.72 23.53
C PRO A 19 -11.66 24.40 24.55
N GLY A 20 -12.97 24.45 24.27
CA GLY A 20 -14.00 24.96 25.20
C GLY A 20 -14.41 23.98 26.31
N GLY A 21 -13.61 22.95 26.60
CA GLY A 21 -13.83 22.00 27.70
C GLY A 21 -14.93 20.95 27.48
N ARG A 22 -15.65 20.99 26.36
CA ARG A 22 -16.75 20.06 26.07
C ARG A 22 -16.23 18.78 25.42
N THR A 23 -16.82 17.62 25.75
CA THR A 23 -16.49 16.36 25.07
C THR A 23 -17.40 16.16 23.86
N VAL A 24 -16.84 16.15 22.66
CA VAL A 24 -17.58 16.04 21.40
C VAL A 24 -17.17 14.78 20.62
N VAL A 25 -18.12 14.17 19.91
CA VAL A 25 -17.87 13.02 19.04
C VAL A 25 -17.42 13.49 17.65
N HIS A 26 -16.17 13.21 17.30
CA HIS A 26 -15.67 13.36 15.94
C HIS A 26 -15.72 12.01 15.20
N TYR A 27 -16.19 12.06 13.95
CA TYR A 27 -16.18 10.90 13.06
C TYR A 27 -14.90 10.92 12.21
N LYS A 28 -14.14 9.82 12.24
CA LYS A 28 -12.94 9.64 11.40
C LYS A 28 -13.10 8.41 10.51
N LYS A 29 -12.50 8.43 9.31
CA LYS A 29 -12.42 7.25 8.45
C LYS A 29 -11.59 6.15 9.13
N LYS A 30 -11.86 4.89 8.79
CA LYS A 30 -11.04 3.76 9.25
C LYS A 30 -9.60 3.89 8.75
N ARG A 31 -8.64 3.40 9.54
CA ARG A 31 -7.24 3.32 9.11
C ARG A 31 -7.14 2.31 7.97
N HIS A 32 -6.44 2.69 6.91
CA HIS A 32 -6.13 1.80 5.81
C HIS A 32 -5.04 0.81 6.23
N SER A 33 -5.11 -0.42 5.70
CA SER A 33 -4.08 -1.42 5.91
C SER A 33 -2.78 -1.01 5.21
N TYR A 34 -1.67 -1.59 5.66
CA TYR A 34 -0.38 -1.42 5.01
C TYR A 34 -0.39 -1.93 3.57
N ALA A 35 0.45 -1.34 2.72
CA ALA A 35 0.71 -1.87 1.39
C ALA A 35 1.42 -3.23 1.53
N LYS A 36 0.98 -4.20 0.74
CA LYS A 36 1.48 -5.58 0.78
C LYS A 36 2.18 -5.93 -0.53
N CYS A 37 3.21 -6.75 -0.43
CA CYS A 37 3.86 -7.36 -1.58
C CYS A 37 2.89 -8.33 -2.27
N ALA A 38 2.89 -8.36 -3.61
CA ALA A 38 2.04 -9.29 -4.36
C ALA A 38 2.39 -10.77 -4.13
N VAL A 39 3.67 -11.08 -3.90
CA VAL A 39 4.16 -12.47 -3.75
C VAL A 39 4.14 -12.90 -2.28
N CYS A 40 5.02 -12.32 -1.46
CA CYS A 40 5.18 -12.73 -0.07
C CYS A 40 4.13 -12.16 0.90
N LYS A 41 3.23 -11.27 0.43
CA LYS A 41 2.24 -10.55 1.25
C LYS A 41 2.82 -9.72 2.41
N GLY A 42 4.15 -9.64 2.52
CA GLY A 42 4.86 -8.83 3.51
C GLY A 42 4.61 -7.34 3.32
N ARG A 43 4.87 -6.56 4.38
CA ARG A 43 4.71 -5.10 4.38
C ARG A 43 5.69 -4.45 3.41
N LEU A 44 5.17 -3.59 2.53
CA LEU A 44 5.99 -2.74 1.67
C LEU A 44 6.33 -1.44 2.40
N ASN A 45 7.62 -1.20 2.57
CA ASN A 45 8.14 0.05 3.12
C ASN A 45 8.21 1.11 2.02
N ALA A 46 8.14 2.39 2.42
CA ALA A 46 8.17 3.56 1.52
C ALA A 46 7.03 3.66 0.50
N VAL A 47 5.90 2.97 0.75
CA VAL A 47 4.66 3.13 -0.02
C VAL A 47 3.61 3.77 0.90
N PRO A 48 3.01 4.91 0.52
CA PRO A 48 2.00 5.56 1.34
C PRO A 48 0.76 4.69 1.46
N THR A 49 0.10 4.78 2.61
CA THR A 49 -1.14 4.06 2.91
C THR A 49 -2.25 5.06 3.11
N GLY A 50 -3.40 4.84 2.50
CA GLY A 50 -4.48 5.81 2.51
C GLY A 50 -5.55 5.51 1.47
N PRO A 51 -6.60 6.34 1.41
CA PRO A 51 -7.59 6.22 0.37
C PRO A 51 -6.98 6.57 -0.98
N ARG A 52 -7.43 5.88 -2.03
CA ARG A 52 -6.93 6.05 -3.42
C ARG A 52 -6.96 7.51 -3.88
N VAL A 53 -7.97 8.26 -3.45
CA VAL A 53 -8.13 9.69 -3.79
C VAL A 53 -7.02 10.55 -3.19
N GLU A 54 -6.59 10.28 -1.96
CA GLU A 54 -5.50 11.01 -1.30
C GLU A 54 -4.15 10.61 -1.90
N ILE A 55 -3.93 9.31 -2.14
CA ILE A 55 -2.69 8.81 -2.76
C ILE A 55 -2.49 9.39 -4.17
N ARG A 56 -3.57 9.55 -4.95
CA ARG A 56 -3.50 10.13 -6.31
C ARG A 56 -3.04 11.60 -6.30
N LYS A 57 -3.31 12.34 -5.22
CA LYS A 57 -2.89 13.74 -5.06
C LYS A 57 -1.40 13.87 -4.71
N LEU A 58 -0.76 12.82 -4.23
CA LEU A 58 0.66 12.85 -3.88
C LEU A 58 1.56 12.95 -5.12
N PRO A 59 2.74 13.59 -5.03
CA PRO A 59 3.72 13.59 -6.10
C PRO A 59 4.24 12.17 -6.38
N LYS A 60 4.79 11.94 -7.57
CA LYS A 60 5.26 10.61 -8.01
C LYS A 60 6.35 10.05 -7.08
N SER A 61 7.24 10.91 -6.60
CA SER A 61 8.32 10.56 -5.65
C SER A 61 7.80 10.03 -4.31
N MET A 62 6.69 10.57 -3.81
CA MET A 62 6.07 10.10 -2.56
C MET A 62 5.17 8.88 -2.73
N ARG A 63 4.77 8.56 -3.98
CA ARG A 63 3.88 7.42 -4.26
C ARG A 63 4.61 6.09 -4.31
N ARG A 64 5.84 6.06 -4.82
CA ARG A 64 6.57 4.81 -5.03
C ARG A 64 8.09 5.03 -4.99
N PRO A 65 8.84 4.00 -4.57
CA PRO A 65 10.28 3.95 -4.79
C PRO A 65 10.64 3.97 -6.30
N ASN A 66 11.82 4.49 -6.65
CA ASN A 66 12.29 4.62 -8.04
C ASN A 66 12.82 3.32 -8.68
N ARG A 67 12.87 2.20 -7.95
CA ARG A 67 13.33 0.91 -8.49
C ARG A 67 12.26 0.22 -9.37
N PRO A 68 12.67 -0.73 -10.23
CA PRO A 68 11.74 -1.62 -10.94
C PRO A 68 10.77 -2.30 -9.97
N TYR A 69 9.50 -2.39 -10.38
CA TYR A 69 8.40 -2.94 -9.56
C TYR A 69 8.27 -2.30 -8.16
N GLY A 70 8.70 -1.04 -8.02
CA GLY A 70 8.56 -0.24 -6.80
C GLY A 70 7.09 -0.06 -6.41
N GLY A 71 6.75 -0.47 -5.20
CA GLY A 71 5.37 -0.42 -4.68
C GLY A 71 4.50 -1.64 -5.02
N TYR A 72 5.04 -2.63 -5.74
CA TYR A 72 4.34 -3.88 -6.05
C TYR A 72 5.06 -5.10 -5.47
N LEU A 73 6.37 -5.21 -5.71
CA LEU A 73 7.21 -6.29 -5.18
C LEU A 73 8.06 -5.83 -4.01
N CYS A 74 8.41 -6.74 -3.11
CA CYS A 74 9.39 -6.50 -2.05
C CYS A 74 10.83 -6.57 -2.61
N PRO A 75 11.84 -5.92 -2.00
CA PRO A 75 13.22 -5.98 -2.50
C PRO A 75 13.79 -7.40 -2.56
N LYS A 76 13.42 -8.28 -1.61
CA LYS A 76 13.84 -9.69 -1.59
C LYS A 76 13.25 -10.47 -2.77
N CYS A 77 11.92 -10.41 -2.90
CA CYS A 77 11.12 -11.01 -3.96
C CYS A 77 11.60 -10.57 -5.36
N LEU A 78 11.96 -9.29 -5.52
CA LEU A 78 12.47 -8.77 -6.78
C LEU A 78 13.82 -9.39 -7.13
N ARG A 79 14.73 -9.50 -6.17
CA ARG A 79 16.05 -10.11 -6.39
C ARG A 79 15.93 -11.59 -6.77
N GLU A 80 15.08 -12.33 -6.08
CA GLU A 80 14.81 -13.74 -6.39
C GLU A 80 14.27 -13.91 -7.80
N LYS A 81 13.28 -13.08 -8.20
CA LYS A 81 12.74 -13.09 -9.56
C LYS A 81 13.78 -12.75 -10.63
N ILE A 82 14.61 -11.74 -10.40
CA ILE A 82 15.66 -11.38 -11.36
C ILE A 82 16.64 -12.56 -11.53
N LYS A 83 17.04 -13.19 -10.43
CA LYS A 83 17.94 -14.35 -10.49
C LYS A 83 17.30 -15.54 -11.22
N SER A 84 16.04 -15.86 -10.92
CA SER A 84 15.35 -16.98 -11.56
C SER A 84 15.23 -16.79 -13.07
N GLU A 85 14.87 -15.57 -13.50
CA GLU A 85 14.70 -15.25 -14.92
C GLU A 85 16.01 -15.36 -15.70
N VAL A 86 17.10 -14.80 -15.13
CA VAL A 86 18.43 -14.87 -15.75
C VAL A 86 18.91 -16.32 -15.88
N ILE A 87 18.65 -17.16 -14.87
CA ILE A 87 19.01 -18.58 -14.92
C ILE A 87 18.18 -19.30 -15.99
N SER A 88 16.87 -19.06 -16.07
CA SER A 88 16.02 -19.70 -17.09
C SER A 88 16.39 -19.27 -18.50
N GLU A 89 16.68 -17.99 -18.73
CA GLU A 89 17.15 -17.49 -20.02
C GLU A 89 18.49 -18.13 -20.40
N GLY A 90 19.42 -18.25 -19.45
CA GLY A 90 20.71 -18.89 -19.66
C GLY A 90 20.58 -20.37 -20.04
N LEU A 91 19.72 -21.12 -19.34
CA LEU A 91 19.45 -22.53 -19.67
C LEU A 91 18.84 -22.68 -21.07
N HIS A 92 17.88 -21.81 -21.42
CA HIS A 92 17.23 -21.84 -22.72
C HIS A 92 18.20 -21.54 -23.88
N ILE A 93 19.18 -20.66 -23.67
CA ILE A 93 20.23 -20.38 -24.67
C ILE A 93 21.11 -21.62 -24.89
N LEU A 94 21.48 -22.33 -23.81
CA LEU A 94 22.28 -23.56 -23.92
C LEU A 94 21.52 -24.68 -24.64
N GLU A 95 20.22 -24.81 -24.38
CA GLU A 95 19.35 -25.78 -25.06
C GLU A 95 19.19 -25.51 -26.55
N ILE A 96 19.16 -24.23 -26.98
CA ILE A 96 19.09 -23.86 -28.41
C ILE A 96 20.41 -24.14 -29.14
N GLN A 97 21.54 -24.04 -28.45
CA GLN A 97 22.87 -24.23 -29.05
C GLN A 97 23.31 -25.70 -29.14
N SER A 98 22.56 -26.60 -28.50
CA SER A 98 22.77 -28.06 -28.51
C SER A 98 22.04 -28.71 -29.68
#